data_AF-A0A3D4II14-F1
#
_entry.id   AF-A0A3D4II14-F1
#
_cell.length_a   1.000
_cell.length_b   1.000
_cell.length_c   1.000
_cell.angle_alpha   90.00
_cell.angle_beta   90.00
_cell.angle_gamma   90.00
#
_symmetry.space_group_name_H-M   'P 1'
#
loop_
_entity.id
_entity.type
_entity.pdbx_description
1 polymer ?
#
loop_
_entity_poly.entity_id
_entity_poly.type
_entity_poly.pdbx_seq_one_letter_code
_entity_poly.pdbx_strand_id
1 'polypeptide(L)'
;MYRSTDPNFLDAQVISTGRGTGPFGNGKPIAQFDLKNGVRGFSNIAVQGVQYWLGEDSGLMHSFVDTTVVNGQTYYYAVTAYDNGSEEFQFFPSENAISVSRTPRGGTILPSNVVEVRPNKPVPGYVRAGIQAGSLLHTAGDGTGEVDIRILNPKAVKDGHKYRIAFTASPDSIRAKSYSMTDLDTGELVFSGSEDLDGGISGVTGHGLLPVVRTPKILSPNPAASGFKAGSTTTAQIAARYASSFNINRRRLGFPDNLIITFSDTPQDTSLAAIGAPARPAKFTVKTDKGQKLKFRFRDVNNSGTLDEATEFIEVLTYLPEAPRTPLATWD
;
A
#
# COMPACT_ATOMS: atom_id res chain seq x y z
N MET A 1 23.04 -4.45 -1.17
CA MET A 1 23.55 -3.60 -0.06
C MET A 1 24.81 -4.23 0.50
N TYR A 2 25.90 -3.48 0.57
CA TYR A 2 27.18 -3.94 1.10
C TYR A 2 27.55 -3.18 2.37
N ARG A 3 28.33 -3.82 3.22
CA ARG A 3 28.92 -3.22 4.42
C ARG A 3 30.37 -3.65 4.53
N SER A 4 31.25 -2.73 4.92
CA SER A 4 32.61 -3.05 5.33
C SER A 4 33.09 -2.11 6.42
N THR A 5 34.11 -2.54 7.16
CA THR A 5 34.91 -1.72 8.07
C THR A 5 36.11 -1.06 7.37
N ASP A 6 36.41 -1.47 6.14
CA ASP A 6 37.46 -0.91 5.29
C ASP A 6 36.84 -0.14 4.10
N PRO A 7 37.37 1.05 3.74
CA PRO A 7 36.84 1.83 2.62
C PRO A 7 36.88 1.10 1.26
N ASN A 8 37.77 0.12 1.08
CA ASN A 8 37.87 -0.65 -0.16
C ASN A 8 36.90 -1.85 -0.20
N PHE A 9 36.00 -1.97 0.78
CA PHE A 9 35.02 -3.05 0.88
C PHE A 9 35.61 -4.47 0.91
N LEU A 10 36.84 -4.63 1.42
CA LEU A 10 37.53 -5.93 1.46
C LEU A 10 36.74 -7.00 2.21
N ASP A 11 36.00 -6.64 3.26
CA ASP A 11 35.21 -7.59 4.05
C ASP A 11 34.07 -8.23 3.24
N ALA A 12 33.57 -7.55 2.21
CA ALA A 12 32.53 -8.07 1.33
C ALA A 12 33.11 -8.96 0.23
N GLN A 13 34.39 -8.82 -0.12
CA GLN A 13 35.09 -9.48 -1.23
C GLN A 13 35.44 -10.95 -0.95
N VAL A 14 34.47 -11.72 -0.46
CA VAL A 14 34.64 -13.14 -0.07
C VAL A 14 34.30 -14.14 -1.19
N ILE A 15 33.83 -13.64 -2.34
CA ILE A 15 33.45 -14.48 -3.49
C ILE A 15 34.57 -14.40 -4.54
N SER A 16 35.31 -15.50 -4.71
CA SER A 16 36.32 -15.67 -5.75
C SER A 16 35.77 -16.43 -6.95
N THR A 17 36.40 -16.29 -8.10
CA THR A 17 36.10 -17.07 -9.32
C THR A 17 36.52 -18.54 -9.14
N GLY A 18 36.15 -19.40 -10.10
CA GLY A 18 36.55 -20.81 -10.12
C GLY A 18 38.06 -21.04 -10.26
N ARG A 19 38.85 -20.00 -10.56
CA ARG A 19 40.32 -20.04 -10.60
C ARG A 19 40.97 -19.46 -9.34
N GLY A 20 40.19 -19.06 -8.34
CA GLY A 20 40.68 -18.39 -7.14
C GLY A 20 41.14 -16.95 -7.38
N THR A 21 40.83 -16.37 -8.54
CA THR A 21 41.02 -14.93 -8.81
C THR A 21 39.76 -14.17 -8.38
N GLY A 22 39.85 -12.90 -8.02
CA GLY A 22 38.67 -12.17 -7.57
C GLY A 22 39.02 -10.86 -6.87
N PRO A 23 38.00 -10.10 -6.42
CA PRO A 23 36.60 -10.52 -6.20
C PRO A 23 35.75 -10.70 -7.48
N PHE A 24 34.71 -11.54 -7.40
CA PHE A 24 33.61 -11.59 -8.36
C PHE A 24 32.53 -10.56 -7.96
N GLY A 25 32.28 -9.57 -8.83
CA GLY A 25 31.42 -8.43 -8.52
C GLY A 25 31.93 -7.64 -7.30
N ASN A 26 31.00 -7.07 -6.53
CA ASN A 26 31.27 -6.43 -5.25
C ASN A 26 31.38 -7.44 -4.08
N GLY A 27 31.19 -8.74 -4.35
CA GLY A 27 31.27 -9.81 -3.35
C GLY A 27 29.91 -10.13 -2.70
N LYS A 28 29.92 -10.49 -1.40
CA LYS A 28 28.73 -10.92 -0.66
C LYS A 28 27.99 -9.72 -0.05
N PRO A 29 26.75 -9.42 -0.47
CA PRO A 29 25.95 -8.38 0.15
C PRO A 29 25.48 -8.80 1.55
N ILE A 30 25.27 -7.83 2.43
CA ILE A 30 24.62 -8.05 3.74
C ILE A 30 23.09 -8.08 3.65
N ALA A 31 22.54 -7.49 2.58
CA ALA A 31 21.14 -7.54 2.24
C ALA A 31 20.98 -7.37 0.72
N GLN A 32 20.04 -8.11 0.15
CA GLN A 32 19.69 -8.07 -1.27
C GLN A 32 18.17 -8.12 -1.38
N PHE A 33 17.64 -7.27 -2.26
CA PHE A 33 16.23 -7.17 -2.57
C PHE A 33 16.09 -7.14 -4.07
N ASP A 34 15.09 -7.82 -4.59
CA ASP A 34 14.97 -8.11 -6.01
C ASP A 34 13.55 -7.85 -6.50
N LEU A 35 13.40 -7.47 -7.77
CA LEU A 35 12.09 -7.15 -8.33
C LEU A 35 11.25 -8.41 -8.44
N LYS A 36 9.96 -8.34 -8.04
CA LYS A 36 9.00 -9.42 -8.26
C LYS A 36 8.66 -9.58 -9.74
N ASN A 37 9.45 -10.34 -10.46
CA ASN A 37 9.32 -10.58 -11.90
C ASN A 37 9.54 -12.06 -12.30
N GLY A 38 9.66 -12.97 -11.33
CA GLY A 38 9.86 -14.40 -11.53
C GLY A 38 11.31 -14.83 -11.74
N VAL A 39 12.26 -13.89 -11.78
CA VAL A 39 13.71 -14.19 -11.86
C VAL A 39 14.24 -14.48 -10.47
N ARG A 40 14.89 -15.62 -10.28
CA ARG A 40 15.40 -16.08 -8.99
C ARG A 40 16.57 -17.04 -9.18
N GLY A 41 17.34 -17.24 -8.11
CA GLY A 41 18.47 -18.15 -8.10
C GLY A 41 19.72 -17.56 -8.74
N PHE A 42 20.58 -18.42 -9.26
CA PHE A 42 21.79 -18.01 -9.98
C PHE A 42 21.47 -17.69 -11.44
N SER A 43 22.20 -16.72 -12.00
CA SER A 43 22.20 -16.45 -13.44
C SER A 43 22.65 -17.67 -14.23
N ASN A 44 22.00 -17.94 -15.37
CA ASN A 44 22.37 -19.06 -16.25
C ASN A 44 23.70 -18.83 -16.99
N ILE A 45 24.28 -17.63 -16.89
CA ILE A 45 25.57 -17.30 -17.51
C ILE A 45 26.66 -17.26 -16.44
N ALA A 46 27.71 -18.04 -16.62
CA ALA A 46 28.86 -18.08 -15.72
C ALA A 46 30.02 -17.22 -16.24
N VAL A 47 30.67 -16.48 -15.34
CA VAL A 47 31.91 -15.75 -15.61
C VAL A 47 33.04 -16.43 -14.83
N GLN A 48 34.05 -16.93 -15.55
CA GLN A 48 35.21 -17.59 -14.94
C GLN A 48 34.81 -18.68 -13.91
N GLY A 49 33.73 -19.42 -14.19
CA GLY A 49 33.24 -20.52 -13.36
C GLY A 49 32.34 -20.13 -12.19
N VAL A 50 31.90 -18.86 -12.08
CA VAL A 50 30.98 -18.40 -11.03
C VAL A 50 29.76 -17.71 -11.65
N GLN A 51 28.61 -17.94 -11.05
CA GLN A 51 27.33 -17.35 -11.46
C GLN A 51 26.88 -16.30 -10.45
N TYR A 52 26.26 -15.23 -10.94
CA TYR A 52 25.73 -14.15 -10.10
C TYR A 52 24.40 -14.58 -9.46
N TRP A 53 24.20 -14.26 -8.18
CA TRP A 53 22.95 -14.56 -7.48
C TRP A 53 21.92 -13.44 -7.67
N LEU A 54 20.80 -13.74 -8.32
CA LEU A 54 19.79 -12.76 -8.75
C LEU A 54 18.70 -12.49 -7.71
N GLY A 55 18.64 -13.27 -6.63
CA GLY A 55 17.64 -13.10 -5.56
C GLY A 55 16.63 -14.24 -5.51
N GLU A 56 15.53 -13.99 -4.80
CA GLU A 56 14.51 -15.00 -4.43
C GLU A 56 13.09 -14.62 -4.89
N ASP A 57 12.94 -13.65 -5.79
CA ASP A 57 11.67 -13.05 -6.20
C ASP A 57 10.93 -12.39 -5.01
N SER A 58 11.69 -11.73 -4.13
CA SER A 58 11.22 -11.32 -2.79
C SER A 58 10.54 -9.94 -2.75
N GLY A 59 10.82 -9.09 -3.74
CA GLY A 59 10.31 -7.73 -3.84
C GLY A 59 11.30 -6.68 -3.37
N LEU A 60 11.23 -5.50 -3.96
CA LEU A 60 12.07 -4.36 -3.59
C LEU A 60 11.70 -3.84 -2.20
N MET A 61 12.72 -3.51 -1.41
CA MET A 61 12.58 -2.79 -0.15
C MET A 61 13.39 -1.49 -0.22
N HIS A 62 12.87 -0.43 0.37
CA HIS A 62 13.51 0.90 0.37
C HIS A 62 14.07 1.30 1.74
N SER A 63 14.09 0.36 2.69
CA SER A 63 14.73 0.55 3.99
C SER A 63 15.36 -0.75 4.48
N PHE A 64 16.48 -0.63 5.17
CA PHE A 64 17.19 -1.74 5.80
C PHE A 64 17.87 -1.23 7.07
N VAL A 65 17.77 -2.00 8.15
CA VAL A 65 18.37 -1.67 9.45
C VAL A 65 19.40 -2.72 9.79
N ASP A 66 20.67 -2.32 9.87
CA ASP A 66 21.73 -3.19 10.37
C ASP A 66 21.83 -3.11 11.90
N THR A 67 21.37 -4.15 12.59
CA THR A 67 21.42 -4.24 14.06
C THR A 67 22.70 -4.90 14.58
N THR A 68 23.61 -5.33 13.69
CA THR A 68 24.82 -6.08 14.04
C THR A 68 26.06 -5.21 14.21
N VAL A 69 25.89 -3.89 14.14
CA VAL A 69 26.98 -2.91 14.25
C VAL A 69 27.46 -2.72 15.68
N VAL A 70 28.74 -2.37 15.82
CA VAL A 70 29.38 -2.07 17.11
C VAL A 70 29.57 -0.57 17.26
N ASN A 71 29.15 -0.01 18.40
CA ASN A 71 29.34 1.40 18.71
C ASN A 71 30.83 1.78 18.68
N GLY A 72 31.14 2.90 18.04
CA GLY A 72 32.50 3.42 17.92
C GLY A 72 33.32 2.78 16.80
N GLN A 73 32.81 1.79 16.05
CA GLN A 73 33.43 1.28 14.83
C GLN A 73 32.97 2.09 13.61
N THR A 74 33.88 2.44 12.70
CA THR A 74 33.51 3.05 11.42
C THR A 74 33.10 1.95 10.44
N TYR A 75 31.99 2.18 9.74
CA TYR A 75 31.47 1.32 8.69
C TYR A 75 31.22 2.12 7.42
N TYR A 76 31.42 1.48 6.27
CA TYR A 76 31.04 1.95 4.95
C TYR A 76 29.86 1.10 4.48
N TYR A 77 28.78 1.75 4.08
CA TYR A 77 27.63 1.09 3.47
C TYR A 77 27.50 1.51 2.02
N ALA A 78 27.26 0.56 1.13
CA ALA A 78 26.99 0.82 -0.27
C ALA A 78 25.62 0.27 -0.68
N VAL A 79 24.88 1.07 -1.44
CA VAL A 79 23.66 0.64 -2.12
C VAL A 79 24.00 0.47 -3.60
N THR A 80 23.63 -0.67 -4.19
CA THR A 80 23.85 -0.93 -5.61
C THR A 80 22.56 -1.41 -6.23
N ALA A 81 22.27 -0.97 -7.45
CA ALA A 81 21.34 -1.67 -8.31
C ALA A 81 22.13 -2.72 -9.09
N TYR A 82 21.44 -3.80 -9.46
CA TYR A 82 21.95 -4.83 -10.34
C TYR A 82 20.89 -5.21 -11.37
N ASP A 83 21.34 -5.68 -12.53
CA ASP A 83 20.48 -6.24 -13.58
C ASP A 83 20.57 -7.77 -13.63
N ASN A 84 19.73 -8.41 -14.44
CA ASN A 84 19.75 -9.85 -14.66
C ASN A 84 20.58 -10.28 -15.87
N GLY A 85 21.30 -9.36 -16.52
CA GLY A 85 21.98 -9.61 -17.78
C GLY A 85 21.02 -9.99 -18.92
N SER A 86 21.56 -10.68 -19.92
CA SER A 86 20.79 -11.22 -21.05
C SER A 86 21.45 -12.48 -21.59
N GLU A 87 20.73 -13.60 -21.57
CA GLU A 87 21.20 -14.85 -22.19
C GLU A 87 21.25 -14.75 -23.71
N GLU A 88 20.24 -14.16 -24.33
CA GLU A 88 20.17 -13.99 -25.79
C GLU A 88 21.40 -13.24 -26.35
N PHE A 89 21.76 -12.12 -25.71
CA PHE A 89 22.88 -11.28 -26.12
C PHE A 89 24.20 -11.61 -25.38
N GLN A 90 24.21 -12.63 -24.54
CA GLN A 90 25.36 -13.03 -23.72
C GLN A 90 25.93 -11.87 -22.87
N PHE A 91 25.04 -11.04 -22.32
CA PHE A 91 25.41 -10.03 -21.33
C PHE A 91 25.32 -10.60 -19.93
N PHE A 92 26.42 -10.52 -19.19
CA PHE A 92 26.45 -10.95 -17.80
C PHE A 92 25.71 -9.95 -16.91
N PRO A 93 25.10 -10.40 -15.80
CA PRO A 93 24.58 -9.52 -14.77
C PRO A 93 25.63 -8.49 -14.35
N SER A 94 25.21 -7.24 -14.24
CA SER A 94 26.08 -6.15 -13.79
C SER A 94 25.50 -5.44 -12.56
N GLU A 95 26.37 -4.78 -11.81
CA GLU A 95 25.98 -3.97 -10.65
C GLU A 95 26.80 -2.67 -10.58
N ASN A 96 26.27 -1.66 -9.89
CA ASN A 96 26.98 -0.39 -9.77
C ASN A 96 28.30 -0.52 -8.97
N ALA A 97 29.30 0.27 -9.35
CA ALA A 97 30.55 0.36 -8.61
C ALA A 97 30.35 0.98 -7.21
N ILE A 98 31.13 0.51 -6.25
CA ILE A 98 31.13 1.00 -4.85
C ILE A 98 32.49 1.56 -4.42
N SER A 99 33.36 1.82 -5.39
CA SER A 99 34.75 2.19 -5.18
C SER A 99 34.88 3.50 -4.41
N VAL A 100 35.49 3.46 -3.22
CA VAL A 100 35.83 4.65 -2.45
C VAL A 100 37.23 5.12 -2.83
N SER A 101 37.38 6.40 -3.12
CA SER A 101 38.69 7.01 -3.34
C SER A 101 39.26 7.59 -2.04
N ARG A 102 40.58 7.70 -1.95
CA ARG A 102 41.26 8.29 -0.78
C ARG A 102 42.08 9.50 -1.19
N THR A 103 42.03 10.52 -0.36
CA THR A 103 42.93 11.68 -0.46
C THR A 103 44.33 11.33 0.03
N PRO A 104 45.38 12.06 -0.40
CA PRO A 104 46.74 11.85 0.12
C PRO A 104 46.87 12.03 1.64
N ARG A 105 45.93 12.75 2.28
CA ARG A 105 45.88 12.97 3.73
C ARG A 105 45.03 11.94 4.48
N GLY A 106 44.57 10.89 3.80
CA GLY A 106 43.86 9.76 4.41
C GLY A 106 42.34 9.91 4.52
N GLY A 107 41.76 11.05 4.13
CA GLY A 107 40.31 11.23 4.03
C GLY A 107 39.70 10.47 2.85
N THR A 108 38.40 10.16 2.94
CA THR A 108 37.63 9.40 1.94
C THR A 108 36.87 10.33 0.99
N ILE A 109 36.77 9.93 -0.27
CA ILE A 109 35.90 10.54 -1.28
C ILE A 109 34.91 9.45 -1.68
N LEU A 110 33.67 9.61 -1.20
CA LEU A 110 32.61 8.62 -1.36
C LEU A 110 31.82 8.90 -2.65
N PRO A 111 31.51 7.87 -3.47
CA PRO A 111 30.52 8.00 -4.52
C PRO A 111 29.12 8.19 -3.91
N SER A 112 28.16 8.63 -4.72
CA SER A 112 26.80 9.00 -4.27
C SER A 112 26.02 7.85 -3.61
N ASN A 113 26.37 6.61 -3.92
CA ASN A 113 25.73 5.41 -3.41
C ASN A 113 26.45 4.78 -2.21
N VAL A 114 27.47 5.45 -1.67
CA VAL A 114 28.24 4.98 -0.50
C VAL A 114 28.19 6.02 0.61
N VAL A 115 28.04 5.56 1.85
CA VAL A 115 28.11 6.41 3.05
C VAL A 115 29.08 5.84 4.07
N GLU A 116 29.82 6.73 4.74
CA GLU A 116 30.63 6.42 5.91
C GLU A 116 29.85 6.77 7.18
N VAL A 117 29.69 5.81 8.09
CA VAL A 117 28.94 5.98 9.33
C VAL A 117 29.68 5.39 10.51
N ARG A 118 29.58 6.05 11.67
CA ARG A 118 30.10 5.56 12.94
C ARG A 118 28.96 5.57 13.97
N PRO A 119 28.31 4.42 14.23
CA PRO A 119 27.25 4.33 15.24
C PRO A 119 27.82 4.64 16.62
N ASN A 120 27.02 5.30 17.44
CA ASN A 120 27.37 5.68 18.80
C ASN A 120 26.15 5.50 19.70
N LYS A 121 26.40 5.33 21.01
CA LYS A 121 25.32 5.41 21.99
C LYS A 121 24.68 6.80 21.95
N PRO A 122 23.36 6.92 22.16
CA PRO A 122 22.72 8.20 22.37
C PRO A 122 23.41 8.96 23.51
N VAL A 123 23.57 10.27 23.35
CA VAL A 123 24.10 11.14 24.42
C VAL A 123 23.08 11.25 25.56
N PRO A 124 23.53 11.50 26.81
CA PRO A 124 22.61 11.82 27.90
C PRO A 124 21.68 12.97 27.51
N GLY A 125 20.37 12.82 27.78
CA GLY A 125 19.35 13.80 27.41
C GLY A 125 18.88 13.73 25.94
N TYR A 126 19.36 12.76 25.15
CA TYR A 126 18.83 12.52 23.81
C TYR A 126 17.33 12.19 23.86
N VAL A 127 16.54 13.03 23.20
CA VAL A 127 15.11 12.80 22.98
C VAL A 127 14.95 12.09 21.64
N ARG A 128 14.35 10.90 21.66
CA ARG A 128 14.10 10.16 20.43
C ARG A 128 13.03 10.88 19.61
N ALA A 129 13.26 11.01 18.31
CA ALA A 129 12.20 11.40 17.38
C ALA A 129 11.00 10.46 17.54
N GLY A 130 9.81 11.03 17.62
CA GLY A 130 8.57 10.32 17.84
C GLY A 130 7.42 11.05 17.18
N ILE A 131 6.36 10.30 16.89
CA ILE A 131 5.08 10.88 16.53
C ILE A 131 4.34 11.19 17.82
N GLN A 132 3.82 12.41 17.94
CA GLN A 132 3.04 12.79 19.12
C GLN A 132 1.79 11.90 19.22
N ALA A 133 1.54 11.35 20.41
CA ALA A 133 0.39 10.48 20.61
C ALA A 133 -0.92 11.21 20.25
N GLY A 134 -1.75 10.56 19.44
CA GLY A 134 -3.03 11.12 18.96
C GLY A 134 -2.91 12.19 17.87
N SER A 135 -1.70 12.49 17.35
CA SER A 135 -1.55 13.48 16.26
C SER A 135 -1.81 12.91 14.87
N LEU A 136 -1.90 11.59 14.73
CA LEU A 136 -2.28 10.95 13.48
C LEU A 136 -3.80 10.96 13.35
N LEU A 137 -4.30 11.84 12.50
CA LEU A 137 -5.73 12.12 12.38
C LEU A 137 -6.19 11.98 10.92
N HIS A 138 -7.33 11.32 10.73
CA HIS A 138 -8.03 11.33 9.45
C HIS A 138 -8.87 12.62 9.37
N THR A 139 -8.39 13.60 8.59
CA THR A 139 -8.99 14.94 8.56
C THR A 139 -10.06 15.12 7.49
N ALA A 140 -10.05 14.33 6.42
CA ALA A 140 -10.97 14.45 5.30
C ALA A 140 -10.98 13.21 4.39
N GLY A 141 -12.11 12.97 3.74
CA GLY A 141 -12.30 11.90 2.75
C GLY A 141 -13.08 10.70 3.31
N ASP A 142 -13.53 9.84 2.40
CA ASP A 142 -14.34 8.64 2.72
C ASP A 142 -13.45 7.37 2.84
N GLY A 143 -12.13 7.55 2.98
CA GLY A 143 -11.17 6.45 3.03
C GLY A 143 -11.23 5.68 4.34
N THR A 144 -11.23 4.35 4.26
CA THR A 144 -11.19 3.44 5.43
C THR A 144 -9.86 2.71 5.56
N GLY A 145 -8.80 3.23 4.92
CA GLY A 145 -7.46 2.68 5.01
C GLY A 145 -6.82 2.97 6.37
N GLU A 146 -5.83 2.16 6.73
CA GLU A 146 -4.98 2.38 7.90
C GLU A 146 -3.71 3.09 7.46
N VAL A 147 -3.25 4.02 8.28
CA VAL A 147 -1.97 4.71 8.11
C VAL A 147 -1.20 4.56 9.40
N ASP A 148 0.08 4.25 9.29
CA ASP A 148 1.06 4.32 10.37
C ASP A 148 2.29 5.09 9.87
N ILE A 149 3.16 5.54 10.77
CA ILE A 149 4.37 6.27 10.42
C ILE A 149 5.57 5.63 11.11
N ARG A 150 6.52 5.15 10.30
CA ARG A 150 7.81 4.67 10.78
C ARG A 150 8.86 5.76 10.66
N ILE A 151 9.66 5.93 11.72
CA ILE A 151 10.82 6.82 11.71
C ILE A 151 12.04 5.99 11.30
N LEU A 152 12.56 6.24 10.10
CA LEU A 152 13.71 5.55 9.54
C LEU A 152 15.02 6.30 9.80
N ASN A 153 14.98 7.63 9.73
CA ASN A 153 16.13 8.48 10.00
C ASN A 153 15.76 9.58 11.01
N PRO A 154 15.97 9.33 12.33
CA PRO A 154 15.65 10.31 13.38
C PRO A 154 16.32 11.67 13.20
N LYS A 155 17.50 11.75 12.54
CA LYS A 155 18.22 13.01 12.31
C LYS A 155 17.58 13.89 11.24
N ALA A 156 16.78 13.30 10.35
CA ALA A 156 16.10 14.03 9.29
C ALA A 156 14.70 14.50 9.71
N VAL A 157 14.17 14.00 10.83
CA VAL A 157 12.87 14.41 11.37
C VAL A 157 12.95 15.85 11.85
N LYS A 158 11.99 16.67 11.42
CA LYS A 158 11.87 18.07 11.82
C LYS A 158 11.02 18.19 13.08
N ASP A 159 11.55 18.87 14.09
CA ASP A 159 10.89 18.99 15.39
C ASP A 159 9.67 19.92 15.33
N GLY A 160 8.55 19.49 15.90
CA GLY A 160 7.29 20.26 15.92
C GLY A 160 6.55 20.37 14.59
N HIS A 161 7.08 19.81 13.50
CA HIS A 161 6.46 19.92 12.18
C HIS A 161 5.23 19.02 12.04
N LYS A 162 4.25 19.50 11.28
CA LYS A 162 3.01 18.80 10.92
C LYS A 162 3.07 18.41 9.45
N TYR A 163 2.63 17.20 9.18
CA TYR A 163 2.61 16.66 7.83
C TYR A 163 1.19 16.31 7.42
N ARG A 164 0.89 16.47 6.13
CA ARG A 164 -0.33 15.96 5.51
C ARG A 164 0.04 14.84 4.55
N ILE A 165 -0.63 13.70 4.72
CA ILE A 165 -0.63 12.64 3.72
C ILE A 165 -1.90 12.79 2.89
N ALA A 166 -1.75 12.87 1.58
CA ALA A 166 -2.87 12.99 0.65
C ALA A 166 -2.89 11.81 -0.31
N PHE A 167 -4.08 11.28 -0.56
CA PHE A 167 -4.29 10.14 -1.45
C PHE A 167 -4.83 10.61 -2.80
N THR A 168 -4.32 10.01 -3.87
CA THR A 168 -4.75 10.27 -5.24
C THR A 168 -5.33 9.01 -5.82
N ALA A 169 -6.49 9.14 -6.48
CA ALA A 169 -7.16 8.07 -7.21
C ALA A 169 -7.57 8.58 -8.59
N SER A 170 -7.77 7.67 -9.54
CA SER A 170 -8.43 8.00 -10.80
C SER A 170 -9.90 8.39 -10.54
N PRO A 171 -10.50 9.29 -11.34
CA PRO A 171 -11.88 9.75 -11.11
C PRO A 171 -12.93 8.63 -11.09
N ASP A 172 -12.68 7.54 -11.79
CA ASP A 172 -13.55 6.37 -11.89
C ASP A 172 -13.23 5.28 -10.87
N SER A 173 -12.18 5.47 -10.06
CA SER A 173 -11.64 4.48 -9.14
C SER A 173 -11.95 4.81 -7.69
N ILE A 174 -12.34 3.81 -6.91
CA ILE A 174 -12.66 3.95 -5.49
C ILE A 174 -11.38 3.96 -4.65
N ARG A 175 -10.49 3.01 -4.93
CA ARG A 175 -9.22 2.86 -4.22
C ARG A 175 -8.25 3.95 -4.65
N ALA A 176 -7.47 4.42 -3.67
CA ALA A 176 -6.29 5.21 -3.95
C ALA A 176 -5.34 4.43 -4.87
N LYS A 177 -4.68 5.16 -5.78
CA LYS A 177 -3.59 4.67 -6.61
C LYS A 177 -2.24 4.97 -5.94
N SER A 178 -2.11 6.16 -5.37
CA SER A 178 -0.88 6.60 -4.74
C SER A 178 -1.15 7.59 -3.61
N TYR A 179 -0.10 7.95 -2.88
CA TYR A 179 -0.14 9.01 -1.88
C TYR A 179 1.10 9.92 -1.97
N SER A 180 0.95 11.10 -1.40
CA SER A 180 1.99 12.12 -1.24
C SER A 180 2.08 12.57 0.21
N MET A 181 3.20 13.20 0.57
CA MET A 181 3.39 13.82 1.87
C MET A 181 3.84 15.27 1.69
N THR A 182 3.18 16.17 2.40
CA THR A 182 3.47 17.61 2.39
C THR A 182 3.76 18.08 3.81
N ASP A 183 4.83 18.85 3.97
CA ASP A 183 5.13 19.56 5.21
C ASP A 183 4.21 20.80 5.28
N LEU A 184 3.38 20.87 6.32
CA LEU A 184 2.39 21.94 6.46
C LEU A 184 2.97 23.22 7.04
N ASP A 185 4.13 23.16 7.71
CA ASP A 185 4.78 24.33 8.28
C ASP A 185 5.57 25.09 7.22
N THR A 186 6.18 24.37 6.26
CA THR A 186 6.94 24.98 5.14
C THR A 186 6.15 25.08 3.84
N GLY A 187 5.11 24.26 3.67
CA GLY A 187 4.39 24.09 2.40
C GLY A 187 5.11 23.19 1.39
N GLU A 188 6.22 22.56 1.77
CA GLU A 188 7.04 21.72 0.88
C GLU A 188 6.34 20.38 0.57
N LEU A 189 6.28 20.03 -0.71
CA LEU A 189 5.93 18.67 -1.13
C LEU A 189 7.14 17.76 -0.88
N VAL A 190 7.15 17.08 0.27
CA VAL A 190 8.24 16.19 0.68
C VAL A 190 8.43 15.05 -0.32
N PHE A 191 7.33 14.44 -0.77
CA PHE A 191 7.33 13.50 -1.89
C PHE A 191 5.93 13.32 -2.48
N SER A 192 5.86 12.75 -3.68
CA SER A 192 4.61 12.36 -4.34
C SER A 192 4.73 11.02 -5.05
N GLY A 193 3.59 10.34 -5.23
CA GLY A 193 3.50 9.18 -6.12
C GLY A 193 3.96 7.86 -5.47
N SER A 194 3.93 7.76 -4.14
CA SER A 194 4.18 6.48 -3.47
C SER A 194 3.00 5.54 -3.70
N GLU A 195 3.24 4.32 -4.18
CA GLU A 195 2.21 3.34 -4.54
C GLU A 195 2.09 2.17 -3.55
N ASP A 196 2.89 2.14 -2.48
CA ASP A 196 2.81 1.10 -1.44
C ASP A 196 1.59 1.32 -0.53
N LEU A 197 0.47 0.69 -0.93
CA LEU A 197 -0.82 0.74 -0.25
C LEU A 197 -1.17 -0.58 0.46
N ASP A 198 -0.18 -1.45 0.66
CA ASP A 198 -0.33 -2.81 1.19
C ASP A 198 0.18 -2.96 2.63
N GLY A 199 0.63 -1.86 3.24
CA GLY A 199 1.24 -1.80 4.56
C GLY A 199 2.67 -2.34 4.57
N GLY A 200 3.36 -2.26 3.42
CA GLY A 200 4.76 -2.63 3.28
C GLY A 200 5.72 -1.55 3.79
N ILE A 201 7.01 -1.76 3.51
CA ILE A 201 8.08 -0.79 3.77
C ILE A 201 8.81 -0.37 2.49
N SER A 202 8.12 -0.50 1.37
CA SER A 202 8.61 -0.18 0.03
C SER A 202 8.09 1.19 -0.43
N GLY A 203 7.29 1.86 0.39
CA GLY A 203 6.86 3.24 0.19
C GLY A 203 8.02 4.23 0.10
N VAL A 204 7.74 5.39 -0.49
CA VAL A 204 8.69 6.52 -0.56
C VAL A 204 8.89 7.12 0.84
N THR A 205 10.12 7.52 1.14
CA THR A 205 10.50 8.10 2.43
C THR A 205 10.85 9.58 2.25
N GLY A 206 10.66 10.37 3.30
CA GLY A 206 10.96 11.80 3.26
C GLY A 206 11.02 12.39 4.66
N HIS A 207 11.93 13.35 4.89
CA HIS A 207 12.20 13.92 6.22
C HIS A 207 12.44 12.85 7.31
N GLY A 208 13.02 11.70 6.92
CA GLY A 208 13.25 10.56 7.82
C GLY A 208 12.00 9.76 8.22
N LEU A 209 10.85 10.08 7.65
CA LEU A 209 9.56 9.43 7.87
C LEU A 209 9.22 8.49 6.70
N LEU A 210 8.59 7.37 7.03
CA LEU A 210 7.96 6.45 6.10
C LEU A 210 6.50 6.25 6.50
N PRO A 211 5.55 6.79 5.73
CA PRO A 211 4.16 6.39 5.85
C PRO A 211 3.97 4.93 5.43
N VAL A 212 3.41 4.12 6.33
CA VAL A 212 3.01 2.75 6.08
C VAL A 212 1.51 2.75 5.91
N VAL A 213 1.05 2.67 4.66
CA VAL A 213 -0.37 2.75 4.31
C VAL A 213 -0.89 1.36 3.95
N ARG A 214 -2.00 0.95 4.57
CA ARG A 214 -2.72 -0.29 4.24
C ARG A 214 -4.13 0.03 3.79
N THR A 215 -4.48 -0.37 2.58
CA THR A 215 -5.85 -0.22 2.05
C THR A 215 -6.56 -1.58 1.97
N PRO A 216 -7.87 -1.66 2.24
CA PRO A 216 -8.64 -2.88 2.04
C PRO A 216 -8.56 -3.35 0.57
N LYS A 217 -8.31 -4.64 0.37
CA LYS A 217 -8.26 -5.28 -0.96
C LYS A 217 -9.58 -5.94 -1.36
N ILE A 218 -10.43 -6.19 -0.38
CA ILE A 218 -11.74 -6.80 -0.55
C ILE A 218 -12.81 -5.82 -0.08
N LEU A 219 -13.98 -5.93 -0.67
CA LEU A 219 -15.16 -5.19 -0.23
C LEU A 219 -16.06 -6.16 0.54
N SER A 220 -16.44 -5.77 1.74
CA SER A 220 -17.47 -6.45 2.54
C SER A 220 -18.32 -5.40 3.25
N PRO A 221 -19.60 -5.67 3.54
CA PRO A 221 -20.33 -4.89 4.54
C PRO A 221 -19.52 -4.84 5.83
N ASN A 222 -19.55 -3.71 6.54
CA ASN A 222 -18.88 -3.57 7.82
C ASN A 222 -19.87 -3.91 8.95
N PRO A 223 -19.84 -5.12 9.55
CA PRO A 223 -20.86 -5.51 10.52
C PRO A 223 -20.82 -4.69 11.81
N ALA A 224 -19.67 -4.10 12.15
CA ALA A 224 -19.52 -3.27 13.34
C ALA A 224 -20.10 -1.86 13.17
N ALA A 225 -20.19 -1.37 11.93
CA ALA A 225 -20.78 -0.06 11.61
C ALA A 225 -22.21 -0.18 11.05
N SER A 226 -22.61 -1.37 10.60
CA SER A 226 -23.95 -1.66 10.11
C SER A 226 -24.88 -2.09 11.25
N GLY A 227 -26.13 -1.65 11.19
CA GLY A 227 -27.15 -2.06 12.15
C GLY A 227 -28.41 -1.22 12.04
N PHE A 228 -29.41 -1.58 12.83
CA PHE A 228 -30.60 -0.76 12.97
C PHE A 228 -30.28 0.51 13.74
N LYS A 229 -30.93 1.62 13.35
CA LYS A 229 -30.85 2.86 14.12
C LYS A 229 -31.42 2.66 15.52
N ALA A 230 -30.87 3.37 16.50
CA ALA A 230 -31.38 3.39 17.87
C ALA A 230 -32.90 3.69 17.88
N GLY A 231 -33.65 2.90 18.65
CA GLY A 231 -35.12 3.00 18.72
C GLY A 231 -35.87 2.21 17.65
N SER A 232 -35.19 1.50 16.75
CA SER A 232 -35.86 0.56 15.85
C SER A 232 -36.48 -0.60 16.64
N THR A 233 -37.74 -0.92 16.33
CA THR A 233 -38.52 -2.00 16.96
C THR A 233 -38.39 -3.33 16.24
N THR A 234 -37.67 -3.38 15.12
CA THR A 234 -37.54 -4.59 14.30
C THR A 234 -36.58 -5.59 14.93
N THR A 235 -36.91 -6.87 14.80
CA THR A 235 -36.06 -8.01 15.15
C THR A 235 -35.50 -8.72 13.91
N ALA A 236 -35.66 -8.11 12.73
CA ALA A 236 -35.24 -8.72 11.47
C ALA A 236 -33.73 -8.98 11.46
N GLN A 237 -33.32 -10.12 10.89
CA GLN A 237 -31.93 -10.43 10.61
C GLN A 237 -31.69 -10.22 9.12
N ILE A 238 -30.90 -9.19 8.78
CA ILE A 238 -30.59 -8.83 7.40
C ILE A 238 -29.13 -9.17 7.15
N ALA A 239 -28.88 -10.02 6.17
CA ALA A 239 -27.57 -10.17 5.56
C ALA A 239 -27.52 -9.30 4.32
N ALA A 240 -26.38 -8.64 4.09
CA ALA A 240 -26.10 -7.95 2.85
C ALA A 240 -24.88 -8.62 2.22
N ARG A 241 -24.88 -8.79 0.91
CA ARG A 241 -23.72 -9.23 0.15
C ARG A 241 -23.52 -8.34 -1.06
N TYR A 242 -22.29 -8.31 -1.53
CA TYR A 242 -21.92 -7.59 -2.75
C TYR A 242 -21.90 -8.59 -3.92
N ALA A 243 -22.46 -8.17 -5.06
CA ALA A 243 -22.44 -8.98 -6.27
C ALA A 243 -21.02 -9.08 -6.85
N SER A 244 -20.40 -10.25 -6.65
CA SER A 244 -18.99 -10.55 -6.98
C SER A 244 -18.64 -10.41 -8.47
N SER A 245 -19.63 -10.38 -9.36
CA SER A 245 -19.46 -10.15 -10.80
C SER A 245 -19.02 -8.72 -11.14
N PHE A 246 -19.17 -7.76 -10.22
CA PHE A 246 -18.83 -6.37 -10.48
C PHE A 246 -17.49 -5.96 -9.87
N ASN A 247 -16.73 -5.16 -10.62
CA ASN A 247 -15.45 -4.63 -10.16
C ASN A 247 -15.64 -3.71 -8.94
N ILE A 248 -15.10 -4.13 -7.79
CA ILE A 248 -15.18 -3.41 -6.51
C ILE A 248 -14.47 -2.05 -6.53
N ASN A 249 -13.56 -1.82 -7.49
CA ASN A 249 -12.83 -0.57 -7.61
C ASN A 249 -13.52 0.44 -8.54
N ARG A 250 -14.59 0.05 -9.25
CA ARG A 250 -15.27 0.94 -10.20
C ARG A 250 -16.34 1.77 -9.47
N ARG A 251 -16.18 3.10 -9.48
CA ARG A 251 -17.19 4.04 -8.99
C ARG A 251 -18.47 3.91 -9.79
N ARG A 252 -19.58 3.89 -9.08
CA ARG A 252 -20.93 3.86 -9.64
C ARG A 252 -21.80 4.80 -8.83
N LEU A 253 -22.84 5.31 -9.45
CA LEU A 253 -23.82 6.12 -8.75
C LEU A 253 -24.44 5.32 -7.60
N GLY A 254 -24.26 5.79 -6.35
CA GLY A 254 -24.67 5.08 -5.14
C GLY A 254 -23.68 4.05 -4.58
N PHE A 255 -22.47 3.95 -5.14
CA PHE A 255 -21.40 3.07 -4.65
C PHE A 255 -20.03 3.77 -4.73
N PRO A 256 -19.26 3.83 -3.63
CA PRO A 256 -19.31 2.96 -2.45
C PRO A 256 -20.04 3.55 -1.23
N ASP A 257 -20.98 4.47 -1.44
CA ASP A 257 -21.71 5.12 -0.34
C ASP A 257 -22.44 4.11 0.57
N ASN A 258 -22.60 4.47 1.85
CA ASN A 258 -23.35 3.65 2.78
C ASN A 258 -24.84 3.63 2.39
N LEU A 259 -25.48 2.48 2.56
CA LEU A 259 -26.90 2.31 2.23
C LEU A 259 -27.77 2.44 3.49
N ILE A 260 -28.88 3.15 3.35
CA ILE A 260 -29.93 3.30 4.35
C ILE A 260 -31.23 2.77 3.75
N ILE A 261 -31.74 1.68 4.32
CA ILE A 261 -33.05 1.11 3.98
C ILE A 261 -34.03 1.50 5.09
N THR A 262 -35.13 2.15 4.73
CA THR A 262 -36.15 2.61 5.69
C THR A 262 -37.47 1.92 5.38
N PHE A 263 -37.94 1.08 6.31
CA PHE A 263 -39.22 0.38 6.23
C PHE A 263 -40.38 1.21 6.79
N SER A 264 -41.60 0.92 6.34
CA SER A 264 -42.86 1.59 6.66
C SER A 264 -44.00 0.57 6.61
N ASP A 265 -45.18 0.95 7.09
CA ASP A 265 -46.40 0.13 6.98
C ASP A 265 -47.20 0.43 5.69
N THR A 266 -46.86 1.52 4.99
CA THR A 266 -47.50 1.91 3.73
C THR A 266 -46.49 1.92 2.57
N PRO A 267 -46.91 1.67 1.32
CA PRO A 267 -46.03 1.74 0.17
C PRO A 267 -45.27 3.08 0.07
N GLN A 268 -43.95 3.03 -0.06
CA GLN A 268 -43.06 4.19 -0.12
C GLN A 268 -42.36 4.34 -1.49
N ASP A 269 -42.21 3.24 -2.22
CA ASP A 269 -41.58 3.22 -3.54
C ASP A 269 -42.10 2.06 -4.39
N THR A 270 -41.62 1.96 -5.64
CA THR A 270 -41.94 0.86 -6.55
C THR A 270 -40.67 0.22 -7.08
N SER A 271 -40.55 -1.11 -6.99
CA SER A 271 -39.41 -1.86 -7.51
C SER A 271 -39.34 -1.78 -9.04
N LEU A 272 -38.13 -1.94 -9.60
CA LEU A 272 -37.96 -2.10 -11.04
C LEU A 272 -38.30 -3.53 -11.48
N ALA A 273 -38.92 -3.65 -12.65
CA ALA A 273 -39.18 -4.94 -13.27
C ALA A 273 -37.87 -5.57 -13.81
N ALA A 274 -37.83 -6.90 -13.77
CA ALA A 274 -36.79 -7.74 -14.35
C ALA A 274 -37.41 -9.05 -14.87
N ILE A 275 -36.61 -9.86 -15.57
CA ILE A 275 -37.05 -11.18 -16.04
C ILE A 275 -37.45 -12.02 -14.82
N GLY A 276 -38.72 -12.41 -14.74
CA GLY A 276 -39.26 -13.19 -13.62
C GLY A 276 -39.57 -12.38 -12.35
N ALA A 277 -39.42 -11.05 -12.35
CA ALA A 277 -39.73 -10.20 -11.20
C ALA A 277 -40.46 -8.92 -11.67
N PRO A 278 -41.80 -8.83 -11.57
CA PRO A 278 -42.53 -7.64 -11.98
C PRO A 278 -42.27 -6.45 -11.03
N ALA A 279 -42.51 -5.23 -11.51
CA ALA A 279 -42.51 -4.03 -10.67
C ALA A 279 -43.66 -4.12 -9.65
N ARG A 280 -43.36 -3.84 -8.37
CA ARG A 280 -44.31 -3.96 -7.27
C ARG A 280 -44.18 -2.81 -6.28
N PRO A 281 -45.28 -2.37 -5.64
CA PRO A 281 -45.21 -1.44 -4.52
C PRO A 281 -44.38 -2.04 -3.38
N ALA A 282 -43.47 -1.26 -2.83
CA ALA A 282 -42.61 -1.63 -1.72
C ALA A 282 -42.83 -0.64 -0.57
N LYS A 283 -42.97 -1.17 0.65
CA LYS A 283 -43.13 -0.40 1.89
C LYS A 283 -41.78 0.02 2.48
N PHE A 284 -40.76 0.16 1.63
CA PHE A 284 -39.45 0.66 2.03
C PHE A 284 -38.87 1.60 0.97
N THR A 285 -37.90 2.40 1.39
CA THR A 285 -37.05 3.17 0.48
C THR A 285 -35.59 2.79 0.66
N VAL A 286 -34.82 2.88 -0.42
CA VAL A 286 -33.36 2.71 -0.39
C VAL A 286 -32.71 4.03 -0.76
N LYS A 287 -31.84 4.53 0.12
CA LYS A 287 -31.07 5.76 -0.10
C LYS A 287 -29.60 5.55 0.28
N THR A 288 -28.71 6.38 -0.25
CA THR A 288 -27.37 6.53 0.32
C THR A 288 -27.42 7.39 1.58
N ASP A 289 -26.38 7.32 2.40
CA ASP A 289 -26.13 8.26 3.51
C ASP A 289 -26.03 9.72 3.07
N LYS A 290 -25.66 9.96 1.81
CA LYS A 290 -25.69 11.27 1.14
C LYS A 290 -27.10 11.68 0.65
N GLY A 291 -28.12 10.88 0.94
CA GLY A 291 -29.53 11.17 0.65
C GLY A 291 -29.99 10.80 -0.77
N GLN A 292 -29.10 10.22 -1.59
CA GLN A 292 -29.45 9.82 -2.94
C GLN A 292 -30.40 8.62 -2.93
N LYS A 293 -31.59 8.77 -3.54
CA LYS A 293 -32.53 7.65 -3.71
C LYS A 293 -32.01 6.68 -4.78
N LEU A 294 -31.95 5.38 -4.44
CA LEU A 294 -31.51 4.32 -5.35
C LEU A 294 -32.70 3.49 -5.81
N LYS A 295 -32.58 2.92 -7.01
CA LYS A 295 -33.52 1.93 -7.52
C LYS A 295 -33.18 0.56 -6.98
N PHE A 296 -34.18 -0.31 -6.91
CA PHE A 296 -34.01 -1.67 -6.43
C PHE A 296 -34.90 -2.63 -7.23
N ARG A 297 -34.55 -3.91 -7.25
CA ARG A 297 -35.49 -5.00 -7.51
C ARG A 297 -35.86 -5.62 -6.19
N PHE A 298 -37.05 -6.20 -6.15
CA PHE A 298 -37.60 -6.75 -4.92
C PHE A 298 -38.29 -8.07 -5.24
N ARG A 299 -37.82 -9.14 -4.61
CA ARG A 299 -38.52 -10.42 -4.61
C ARG A 299 -39.39 -10.46 -3.36
N ASP A 300 -40.69 -10.50 -3.60
CA ASP A 300 -41.76 -10.56 -2.61
C ASP A 300 -42.61 -11.79 -2.93
N VAL A 301 -42.64 -12.77 -2.03
CA VAL A 301 -43.30 -14.05 -2.32
C VAL A 301 -44.76 -14.06 -1.91
N ASN A 302 -45.15 -13.21 -0.95
CA ASN A 302 -46.49 -13.17 -0.36
C ASN A 302 -47.27 -11.88 -0.73
N ASN A 303 -46.66 -10.95 -1.47
CA ASN A 303 -47.15 -9.61 -1.81
C ASN A 303 -47.36 -8.69 -0.58
N SER A 304 -46.58 -8.86 0.49
CA SER A 304 -46.66 -8.03 1.71
C SER A 304 -46.13 -6.61 1.48
N GLY A 305 -45.28 -6.42 0.47
CA GLY A 305 -44.56 -5.19 0.18
C GLY A 305 -43.36 -4.95 1.10
N THR A 306 -42.94 -5.91 1.92
CA THR A 306 -41.82 -5.77 2.88
C THR A 306 -40.99 -7.05 2.94
N LEU A 307 -39.84 -7.04 3.64
CA LEU A 307 -39.07 -8.26 3.90
C LEU A 307 -39.62 -8.97 5.14
N ASP A 308 -40.60 -9.86 4.96
CA ASP A 308 -41.18 -10.65 6.05
C ASP A 308 -41.02 -12.16 5.88
N GLU A 309 -40.51 -12.63 4.73
CA GLU A 309 -40.20 -14.03 4.48
C GLU A 309 -38.70 -14.26 4.20
N ALA A 310 -38.16 -15.39 4.66
CA ALA A 310 -36.72 -15.69 4.57
C ALA A 310 -36.18 -15.85 3.13
N THR A 311 -37.06 -16.02 2.14
CA THR A 311 -36.67 -16.18 0.71
C THR A 311 -36.78 -14.88 -0.09
N GLU A 312 -37.17 -13.79 0.57
CA GLU A 312 -37.28 -12.46 -0.02
C GLU A 312 -35.95 -11.73 0.04
N PHE A 313 -35.72 -10.87 -0.95
CA PHE A 313 -34.50 -10.09 -1.02
C PHE A 313 -34.70 -8.80 -1.81
N ILE A 314 -33.83 -7.84 -1.54
CA ILE A 314 -33.77 -6.55 -2.23
C ILE A 314 -32.45 -6.49 -2.99
N GLU A 315 -32.50 -6.42 -4.31
CA GLU A 315 -31.30 -6.08 -5.09
C GLU A 315 -31.21 -4.56 -5.22
N VAL A 316 -30.24 -3.93 -4.55
CA VAL A 316 -29.99 -2.50 -4.70
C VAL A 316 -29.19 -2.25 -5.98
N LEU A 317 -29.72 -1.37 -6.83
CA LEU A 317 -29.18 -1.10 -8.16
C LEU A 317 -28.31 0.15 -8.13
N THR A 318 -27.14 0.04 -8.77
CA THR A 318 -26.26 1.17 -9.05
C THR A 318 -26.10 1.35 -10.56
N TYR A 319 -25.51 2.45 -10.97
CA TYR A 319 -25.38 2.82 -12.39
C TYR A 319 -23.98 3.32 -12.69
N LEU A 320 -23.45 2.95 -13.85
CA LEU A 320 -22.26 3.60 -14.38
C LEU A 320 -22.63 5.01 -14.87
N PRO A 321 -21.79 6.03 -14.63
CA PRO A 321 -22.02 7.39 -15.15
C PRO A 321 -22.26 7.42 -16.66
N GLU A 322 -21.51 6.61 -17.41
CA GLU A 322 -21.61 6.48 -18.87
C GLU A 322 -22.79 5.62 -19.35
N ALA A 323 -23.43 4.85 -18.47
CA ALA A 323 -24.58 4.01 -18.79
C ALA A 323 -25.70 4.18 -17.75
N PRO A 324 -26.26 5.40 -17.60
CA PRO A 324 -27.19 5.75 -16.51
C PRO A 324 -28.55 5.04 -16.60
N ARG A 325 -28.82 4.32 -17.69
CA ARG A 325 -30.07 3.57 -17.92
C ARG A 325 -29.90 2.06 -17.74
N THR A 326 -28.69 1.58 -17.52
CA THR A 326 -28.40 0.15 -17.37
C THR A 326 -28.15 -0.17 -15.89
N PRO A 327 -29.13 -0.73 -15.17
CA PRO A 327 -28.98 -1.00 -13.75
C PRO A 327 -28.03 -2.18 -13.50
N LEU A 328 -27.22 -2.06 -12.45
CA LEU A 328 -26.33 -3.11 -11.95
C LEU A 328 -26.74 -3.48 -10.53
N ALA A 329 -27.26 -4.70 -10.34
CA ALA A 329 -27.66 -5.25 -9.04
C ALA A 329 -26.43 -5.46 -8.14
N THR A 330 -26.03 -4.43 -7.41
CA THR A 330 -24.71 -4.35 -6.78
C THR A 330 -24.70 -4.95 -5.38
N TRP A 331 -25.81 -4.79 -4.67
CA TRP A 331 -26.03 -5.35 -3.34
C TRP A 331 -27.30 -6.18 -3.34
N ASP A 332 -27.31 -7.21 -2.52
CA ASP A 332 -28.40 -8.16 -2.35
C ASP A 332 -28.44 -8.77 -0.96
#